data_AF-A0A0D2M6H9-F1
#
_entry.id   AF-A0A0D2M6H9-F1
#
_cell.length_a   1.000
_cell.length_b   1.000
_cell.length_c   1.000
_cell.angle_alpha   90.00
_cell.angle_beta   90.00
_cell.angle_gamma   90.00
#
_symmetry.space_group_name_H-M   'P 1'
#
loop_
_entity.id
_entity.type
_entity.pdbx_description
1 polymer ?
#
loop_
_entity_poly.entity_id
_entity_poly.type
_entity_poly.pdbx_seq_one_letter_code
_entity_poly.pdbx_strand_id
1 'polypeptide(L)'
;MVATLAQPLGTFGAQQFSFSLVFGLPDEPCRAQILKQYAKQLPEGDIGRLAAGTDGFSGRDLRDICEQAERRWASKIIRGQAPDDSLPPIDEYLAAASERTAAKAHGGGGGGWGRGGVAPLRRGGPGAVLM
;
A
#
# COMPACT_ATOMS: atom_id res chain seq x y z
N MET A 1 22.62 -19.79 -63.07
CA MET A 1 22.49 -18.83 -61.95
C MET A 1 21.09 -18.23 -61.97
N VAL A 2 20.14 -18.79 -61.22
CA VAL A 2 18.95 -18.04 -60.77
C VAL A 2 18.53 -18.56 -59.41
N ALA A 3 18.11 -17.63 -58.56
CA ALA A 3 18.24 -17.63 -57.12
C ALA A 3 17.27 -18.53 -56.34
N THR A 4 17.73 -18.94 -55.15
CA THR A 4 16.95 -19.43 -54.01
C THR A 4 15.73 -18.55 -53.76
N LEU A 5 14.53 -19.09 -53.98
CA LEU A 5 13.31 -18.52 -53.43
C LEU A 5 13.17 -19.01 -51.99
N ALA A 6 13.44 -18.08 -51.07
CA ALA A 6 13.23 -18.21 -49.64
C ALA A 6 11.80 -18.68 -49.35
N GLN A 7 11.69 -19.73 -48.54
CA GLN A 7 10.43 -20.27 -48.06
C GLN A 7 9.66 -19.17 -47.30
N PRO A 8 8.34 -19.02 -47.52
CA PRO A 8 7.58 -18.00 -46.82
C PRO A 8 7.57 -18.30 -45.31
N LEU A 9 8.19 -17.39 -44.57
CA LEU A 9 8.22 -17.34 -43.12
C LEU A 9 6.79 -17.53 -42.59
N GLY A 10 6.57 -18.60 -41.82
CA GLY A 10 5.30 -18.86 -41.15
C GLY A 10 4.87 -17.64 -40.35
N THR A 11 3.78 -17.01 -40.78
CA THR A 11 3.17 -15.90 -40.04
C THR A 11 2.45 -16.49 -38.84
N PHE A 12 3.18 -16.75 -37.75
CA PHE A 12 2.58 -16.87 -36.42
C PHE A 12 2.14 -15.46 -36.01
N GLY A 13 1.07 -14.99 -36.65
CA GLY A 13 0.36 -13.78 -36.28
C GLY A 13 -0.12 -13.94 -34.85
N ALA A 14 0.44 -13.13 -33.97
CA ALA A 14 0.08 -13.06 -32.56
C ALA A 14 -1.44 -13.01 -32.40
N GLN A 15 -2.00 -14.02 -31.76
CA GLN A 15 -3.32 -13.92 -31.16
C GLN A 15 -3.19 -12.95 -29.98
N GLN A 16 -3.18 -11.65 -30.28
CA GLN A 16 -3.26 -10.60 -29.27
C GLN A 16 -4.68 -10.65 -28.71
N PHE A 17 -4.80 -10.94 -27.42
CA PHE A 17 -6.09 -11.02 -26.75
C PHE A 17 -6.81 -9.68 -26.86
N SER A 18 -7.91 -9.64 -27.62
CA SER A 18 -8.81 -8.49 -27.74
C SER A 18 -9.91 -8.58 -26.69
N PHE A 19 -9.58 -8.51 -25.41
CA PHE A 19 -10.59 -8.32 -24.37
C PHE A 19 -10.09 -7.33 -23.31
N SER A 20 -10.95 -6.36 -23.00
CA SER A 20 -10.69 -5.36 -21.97
C SER A 20 -11.48 -5.74 -20.72
N LEU A 21 -10.76 -5.94 -19.62
CA LEU A 21 -11.33 -6.14 -18.29
C LEU A 21 -11.32 -4.81 -17.53
N VAL A 22 -12.49 -4.39 -17.06
CA VAL A 22 -12.63 -3.21 -16.19
C VAL A 22 -12.60 -3.68 -14.74
N PHE A 23 -11.66 -3.14 -13.97
CA PHE A 23 -11.58 -3.36 -12.54
C PHE A 23 -12.06 -2.10 -11.81
N GLY A 24 -13.12 -2.24 -11.00
CA GLY A 24 -13.58 -1.20 -10.10
C GLY A 24 -12.71 -1.08 -8.84
N LEU A 25 -13.08 -0.15 -7.96
CA LEU A 25 -12.52 -0.13 -6.60
C LEU A 25 -12.98 -1.38 -5.84
N PRO A 26 -12.13 -1.91 -4.93
CA PRO A 26 -12.50 -3.07 -4.14
C PRO A 26 -13.61 -2.73 -3.14
N ASP A 27 -14.65 -3.57 -3.13
CA ASP A 27 -15.69 -3.54 -2.09
C ASP A 27 -15.09 -3.89 -0.72
N GLU A 28 -15.79 -3.55 0.36
CA GLU A 28 -15.38 -3.84 1.75
C GLU A 28 -14.88 -5.30 1.99
N PRO A 29 -15.60 -6.37 1.59
CA PRO A 29 -15.11 -7.73 1.78
C PRO A 29 -13.83 -8.01 0.99
N CYS A 30 -13.67 -7.41 -0.20
CA CYS A 30 -12.44 -7.51 -0.99
C CYS A 30 -11.28 -6.80 -0.29
N ARG A 31 -11.51 -5.60 0.27
CA ARG A 31 -10.51 -4.88 1.08
C ARG A 31 -10.07 -5.70 2.29
N ALA A 32 -11.01 -6.33 3.00
CA ALA A 32 -10.70 -7.21 4.13
C ALA A 32 -9.81 -8.39 3.72
N GLN A 33 -10.08 -9.03 2.57
CA GLN A 33 -9.23 -10.11 2.04
C GLN A 33 -7.82 -9.64 1.67
N ILE A 34 -7.72 -8.47 1.02
CA ILE A 34 -6.43 -7.86 0.68
C ILE A 34 -5.64 -7.54 1.96
N LEU A 35 -6.30 -6.93 2.95
CA LEU A 35 -5.69 -6.61 4.25
C LEU A 35 -5.28 -7.88 4.99
N LYS A 36 -6.05 -8.96 4.95
CA LYS A 36 -5.67 -10.25 5.54
C LYS A 36 -4.38 -10.83 4.95
N GLN A 37 -4.09 -10.55 3.68
CA GLN A 37 -2.86 -11.00 3.04
C GLN A 37 -1.63 -10.18 3.45
N TYR A 38 -1.79 -8.87 3.67
CA TYR A 38 -0.68 -7.98 4.05
C TYR A 38 -0.48 -7.91 5.57
N ALA A 39 -1.56 -7.82 6.34
CA ALA A 39 -1.58 -7.64 7.77
C ALA A 39 -1.84 -8.96 8.51
N LYS A 40 -1.05 -10.01 8.22
CA LYS A 40 -1.26 -11.37 8.76
C LYS A 40 -1.14 -11.45 10.29
N GLN A 41 -0.46 -10.47 10.90
CA GLN A 41 -0.33 -10.39 12.36
C GLN A 41 -1.60 -9.89 13.06
N LEU A 42 -2.55 -9.27 12.35
CA LEU A 42 -3.78 -8.75 12.97
C LEU A 42 -4.85 -9.85 13.06
N PRO A 43 -5.64 -9.88 14.14
CA PRO A 43 -6.79 -10.77 14.25
C PRO A 43 -7.89 -10.35 13.26
N GLU A 44 -8.74 -11.30 12.86
CA GLU A 44 -9.79 -11.06 11.85
C GLU A 44 -10.76 -9.94 12.23
N GLY A 45 -11.06 -9.78 13.53
CA GLY A 45 -11.91 -8.68 14.02
C GLY A 45 -11.32 -7.29 13.77
N ASP A 46 -10.00 -7.17 13.86
CA ASP A 46 -9.28 -5.92 13.63
C ASP A 46 -9.11 -5.62 12.13
N ILE A 47 -8.95 -6.66 11.31
CA ILE A 47 -8.97 -6.53 9.84
C ILE A 47 -10.30 -5.94 9.35
N GLY A 48 -11.42 -6.37 9.93
CA GLY A 48 -12.75 -5.80 9.61
C GLY A 48 -12.84 -4.31 9.92
N ARG A 49 -12.33 -3.89 11.08
CA ARG A 49 -12.28 -2.47 11.47
C ARG A 49 -11.44 -1.62 10.51
N LEU A 50 -10.29 -2.15 10.06
CA LEU A 50 -9.43 -1.47 9.10
C LEU A 50 -10.06 -1.39 7.70
N ALA A 51 -10.78 -2.43 7.27
CA ALA A 51 -11.49 -2.46 5.98
C ALA A 51 -12.63 -1.42 5.91
N ALA A 52 -13.35 -1.22 7.02
CA ALA A 52 -14.38 -0.21 7.13
C ALA A 52 -13.82 1.23 7.06
N GLY A 53 -12.63 1.47 7.61
CA GLY A 53 -11.96 2.78 7.62
C GLY A 53 -11.20 3.14 6.33
N THR A 54 -11.14 2.24 5.35
CA THR A 54 -10.34 2.39 4.11
C THR A 54 -11.20 2.47 2.85
N ASP A 55 -12.39 3.07 2.96
CA ASP A 55 -13.27 3.19 1.81
C ASP A 55 -12.66 4.06 0.69
N GLY A 56 -12.89 3.64 -0.56
CA GLY A 56 -12.28 4.26 -1.74
C GLY A 56 -10.78 4.00 -1.93
N PHE A 57 -10.20 3.04 -1.20
CA PHE A 57 -8.79 2.66 -1.36
C PHE A 57 -8.64 1.63 -2.47
N SER A 58 -7.63 1.81 -3.33
CA SER A 58 -7.21 0.78 -4.27
C SER A 58 -6.41 -0.31 -3.56
N GLY A 59 -6.24 -1.48 -4.18
CA GLY A 59 -5.36 -2.52 -3.63
C GLY A 59 -3.92 -2.04 -3.40
N ARG A 60 -3.43 -1.10 -4.22
CA ARG A 60 -2.12 -0.45 -4.01
C ARG A 60 -2.12 0.37 -2.72
N ASP A 61 -3.15 1.18 -2.49
CA ASP A 61 -3.24 2.00 -1.28
C ASP A 61 -3.27 1.13 -0.01
N LEU A 62 -4.02 0.01 -0.04
CA LEU A 62 -4.10 -0.93 1.08
C LEU A 62 -2.74 -1.57 1.39
N ARG A 63 -1.97 -1.94 0.35
CA ARG A 63 -0.60 -2.41 0.53
C ARG A 63 0.29 -1.33 1.14
N ASP A 64 0.22 -0.12 0.60
CA ASP A 64 1.09 0.98 1.01
C ASP A 64 0.88 1.36 2.48
N ILE A 65 -0.36 1.38 2.98
CA ILE A 65 -0.63 1.66 4.41
C ILE A 65 -0.07 0.56 5.33
N CYS A 66 -0.16 -0.71 4.94
CA CYS A 66 0.35 -1.82 5.75
C CYS A 66 1.87 -1.73 5.84
N GLU A 67 2.57 -1.56 4.71
CA GLU A 67 4.02 -1.42 4.74
C GLU A 67 4.47 -0.15 5.46
N GLN A 68 3.70 0.93 5.37
CA GLN A 68 4.00 2.18 6.07
C GLN A 68 3.88 2.03 7.59
N ALA A 69 2.86 1.32 8.07
CA ALA A 69 2.69 1.00 9.49
C ALA A 69 3.84 0.13 10.00
N GLU A 70 4.20 -0.93 9.27
CA GLU A 70 5.31 -1.83 9.63
C GLU A 70 6.65 -1.12 9.68
N ARG A 71 6.96 -0.28 8.67
CA ARG A 71 8.20 0.52 8.66
C ARG A 71 8.28 1.50 9.83
N ARG A 72 7.14 2.12 10.20
CA ARG A 72 7.09 3.02 11.37
C ARG A 72 7.32 2.27 12.65
N TRP A 73 6.72 1.09 12.77
CA TRP A 73 6.88 0.24 13.93
C TRP A 73 8.32 -0.23 14.10
N ALA A 74 8.94 -0.75 13.04
CA ALA A 74 10.35 -1.10 13.04
C ALA A 74 11.25 0.08 13.42
N SER A 75 10.91 1.29 12.96
CA SER A 75 11.65 2.51 13.34
C SER A 75 11.50 2.85 14.83
N LYS A 76 10.34 2.58 15.45
CA LYS A 76 10.10 2.80 16.89
C LYS A 76 10.89 1.81 17.75
N ILE A 77 10.95 0.55 17.31
CA ILE A 77 11.75 -0.50 17.94
C ILE A 77 13.23 -0.08 17.98
N ILE A 78 13.80 0.30 16.83
CA ILE A 78 15.21 0.74 16.74
C ILE A 78 15.51 1.95 17.63
N ARG A 79 14.52 2.80 17.90
CA ARG A 79 14.65 3.98 18.76
C ARG A 79 14.42 3.69 20.24
N GLY A 80 14.15 2.45 20.63
CA GLY A 80 13.82 2.06 22.01
C GLY A 80 12.48 2.62 22.50
N GLN A 81 11.60 3.02 21.59
CA GLN A 81 10.27 3.58 21.92
C GLN A 81 9.18 2.49 22.00
N ALA A 82 9.50 1.27 21.59
CA ALA A 82 8.61 0.12 21.61
C ALA A 82 9.38 -1.14 22.08
N PRO A 83 8.68 -2.15 22.63
CA PRO A 83 9.29 -3.43 22.97
C PRO A 83 9.90 -4.11 21.73
N ASP A 84 11.11 -4.64 21.87
CA ASP A 84 11.92 -5.22 20.78
C ASP A 84 11.24 -6.43 20.09
N ASP A 85 10.33 -7.12 20.80
CA ASP A 85 9.66 -8.35 20.35
C ASP A 85 8.14 -8.18 20.12
N SER A 86 7.69 -6.94 19.95
CA SER A 86 6.26 -6.66 19.79
C SER A 86 5.86 -6.47 18.32
N LEU A 87 4.71 -7.02 17.95
CA LEU A 87 4.07 -6.82 16.64
C LEU A 87 3.38 -5.44 16.60
N PRO A 88 3.26 -4.80 15.41
CA PRO A 88 2.57 -3.52 15.30
C PRO A 88 1.10 -3.67 15.71
N PRO A 89 0.61 -2.87 16.67
CA PRO A 89 -0.80 -2.89 17.05
C PRO A 89 -1.67 -2.30 15.93
N ILE A 90 -2.98 -2.60 15.95
CA ILE A 90 -3.94 -2.05 14.99
C ILE A 90 -3.89 -0.52 14.91
N ASP A 91 -3.59 0.16 16.01
CA ASP A 91 -3.54 1.63 16.07
C ASP A 91 -2.54 2.23 15.08
N GLU A 92 -1.40 1.57 14.81
CA GLU A 92 -0.43 2.05 13.82
C GLU A 92 -0.99 1.96 12.39
N TYR A 93 -1.78 0.92 12.10
CA TYR A 93 -2.44 0.75 10.81
C TYR A 93 -3.55 1.77 10.61
N LEU A 94 -4.33 2.05 11.65
CA LEU A 94 -5.38 3.07 11.62
C LEU A 94 -4.77 4.48 11.45
N ALA A 95 -3.66 4.77 12.14
CA ALA A 95 -2.94 6.02 11.96
C ALA A 95 -2.44 6.17 10.52
N ALA A 96 -1.80 5.14 9.95
CA ALA A 96 -1.35 5.15 8.56
C ALA A 96 -2.50 5.33 7.56
N ALA A 97 -3.67 4.70 7.81
CA ALA A 97 -4.86 4.86 6.98
C ALA A 97 -5.39 6.30 7.03
N SER A 98 -5.50 6.90 8.21
CA SER A 98 -6.00 8.27 8.39
C SER A 98 -5.09 9.34 7.76
N GLU A 99 -3.79 9.14 7.76
CA GLU A 99 -2.86 10.05 7.09
C GLU A 99 -2.98 9.94 5.57
N ARG A 100 -3.26 8.74 5.06
CA ARG A 100 -3.48 8.51 3.63
C ARG A 100 -4.80 9.13 3.16
N THR A 101 -5.87 9.05 3.95
CA THR A 101 -7.14 9.74 3.63
C THR A 101 -6.95 11.25 3.63
N ALA A 102 -6.23 11.81 4.61
CA ALA A 102 -5.89 13.23 4.66
C ALA A 102 -5.04 13.67 3.45
N ALA A 103 -4.05 12.87 3.06
CA ALA A 103 -3.24 13.15 1.87
C ALA A 103 -4.07 13.13 0.57
N LYS A 104 -5.05 12.22 0.46
CA LYS A 104 -6.00 12.21 -0.67
C LYS A 104 -6.93 13.43 -0.65
N ALA A 105 -7.40 13.86 0.52
CA ALA A 105 -8.28 15.02 0.66
C ALA A 105 -7.60 16.35 0.28
N HIS A 106 -6.31 16.49 0.55
CA HIS A 106 -5.52 17.67 0.16
C HIS A 106 -4.94 17.59 -1.27
N GLY A 107 -5.09 16.47 -1.97
CA GLY A 107 -4.46 16.16 -3.26
C GLY A 107 -5.26 16.53 -4.52
N GLY A 108 -5.95 17.67 -4.53
CA GLY A 108 -6.71 18.18 -5.69
C GLY A 108 -5.86 18.78 -6.82
N GLY A 109 -4.53 18.71 -6.77
CA GLY A 109 -3.63 19.28 -7.79
C GLY A 109 -2.65 18.25 -8.31
N GLY A 110 -2.68 17.98 -9.63
CA GLY A 110 -1.81 17.02 -10.29
C GLY A 110 -0.31 17.33 -10.10
N GLY A 111 0.47 16.32 -9.74
CA GLY A 111 1.92 16.42 -9.71
C GLY A 111 2.62 15.25 -9.01
N GLY A 112 3.31 14.41 -9.80
CA GLY A 112 4.51 13.68 -9.37
C GLY A 112 4.31 12.47 -8.43
N TRP A 113 4.42 11.26 -8.99
CA TRP A 113 4.72 10.04 -8.24
C TRP A 113 6.17 10.09 -7.74
N GLY A 114 6.42 10.88 -6.69
CA GLY A 114 7.68 10.93 -5.96
C GLY A 114 7.71 9.84 -4.89
N ARG A 115 8.63 8.89 -5.05
CA ARG A 115 8.89 7.74 -4.17
C ARG A 115 8.71 8.04 -2.67
N GLY A 116 7.93 7.18 -2.00
CA GLY A 116 8.21 6.68 -0.65
C GLY A 116 8.65 7.71 0.39
N GLY A 117 7.95 8.85 0.49
CA GLY A 117 8.09 9.75 1.63
C GLY A 117 7.27 9.21 2.78
N VAL A 118 7.91 8.50 3.72
CA VAL A 118 7.45 8.43 5.12
C VAL A 118 6.98 9.82 5.50
N ALA A 119 5.67 10.01 5.76
CA ALA A 119 5.17 11.30 6.24
C ALA A 119 6.07 11.73 7.41
N PRO A 120 6.53 13.00 7.45
CA PRO A 120 7.49 13.42 8.46
C PRO A 120 6.86 13.16 9.83
N LEU A 121 7.41 12.18 10.55
CA LEU A 121 7.12 11.99 11.96
C LEU A 121 7.42 13.33 12.62
N ARG A 122 6.37 14.06 13.01
CA ARG A 122 6.51 15.30 13.76
C ARG A 122 7.44 14.98 14.94
N ARG A 123 8.69 15.46 14.88
CA ARG A 123 9.62 15.41 16.00
C ARG A 123 8.97 16.25 17.11
N GLY A 124 8.33 15.58 18.07
CA GLY A 124 8.21 16.13 19.41
C GLY A 124 9.63 16.34 19.91
N GLY A 125 10.06 17.60 19.98
CA GLY A 125 11.40 17.97 20.42
C GLY A 125 11.60 17.59 21.90
N PRO A 126 12.78 17.10 22.28
CA PRO A 126 13.16 16.97 23.68
C PRO A 126 13.82 18.25 24.20
N GLY A 127 13.23 18.81 25.27
CA GLY A 127 13.73 19.88 26.14
C GLY A 127 12.58 20.34 27.05
N ALA A 128 12.41 19.80 28.27
CA ALA A 128 13.14 20.16 29.52
C ALA A 128 12.87 21.64 29.88
N VAL A 129 12.32 22.05 31.03
CA VAL A 129 12.45 21.58 32.43
C VAL A 129 11.18 21.98 33.22
N LEU A 130 10.70 21.09 34.09
CA LEU A 130 9.91 21.45 35.28
C LEU A 130 10.91 21.41 36.46
N MET A 131 10.93 22.48 37.26
CA MET A 131 11.85 22.84 38.37
C MET A 131 13.15 23.53 37.97
#